data_AF-A0A928CB21-F1
#
_entry.id   AF-A0A928CB21-F1
#
_cell.length_a   1.000
_cell.length_b   1.000
_cell.length_c   1.000
_cell.angle_alpha   90.00
_cell.angle_beta   90.00
_cell.angle_gamma   90.00
#
_symmetry.space_group_name_H-M   'P 1'
#
loop_
_entity.id
_entity.type
_entity.pdbx_description
1 polymer ?
#
loop_
_entity_poly.entity_id
_entity_poly.type
_entity_poly.pdbx_seq_one_letter_code
_entity_poly.pdbx_strand_id
1 'polypeptide(L)'
;MKDFLKIGFVLLLTAMMSSCGNNDVIFDESIIIPDASWDNKNRPYFDVNVEDSLSNYAFYLNIRHLENYRYSNFYMFLHTTFPNGNQTHDTIECILAYPDGRWTGKGSGSMRSSSILLNDNLRFPLNGTYHFEIEQAMREPELEGITDVGIRFEKVEN
;
A
#
# COMPACT_ATOMS: atom_id res chain seq x y z
N MET A 1 14.66 -34.70 -38.74
CA MET A 1 13.96 -33.39 -38.87
C MET A 1 12.93 -33.16 -37.76
N LYS A 2 12.14 -34.17 -37.36
CA LYS A 2 11.18 -34.07 -36.23
C LYS A 2 11.84 -33.89 -34.85
N ASP A 3 13.04 -34.42 -34.66
CA ASP A 3 13.75 -34.34 -33.36
C ASP A 3 14.40 -32.96 -33.11
N PHE A 4 14.88 -32.30 -34.18
CA PHE A 4 15.36 -30.91 -34.11
C PHE A 4 14.22 -29.93 -33.80
N LEU A 5 13.00 -30.20 -34.30
CA LEU A 5 11.81 -29.39 -34.01
C LEU A 5 11.38 -29.51 -32.54
N LYS A 6 11.55 -30.68 -31.93
CA LYS A 6 11.26 -30.93 -30.50
C LYS A 6 12.28 -30.26 -29.58
N ILE A 7 13.56 -30.30 -29.93
CA ILE A 7 14.62 -29.64 -29.15
C ILE A 7 14.45 -28.12 -29.16
N GLY A 8 14.10 -27.52 -30.30
CA GLY A 8 13.78 -26.09 -30.40
C GLY A 8 12.54 -25.69 -29.58
N PHE A 9 11.54 -26.56 -29.48
CA PHE A 9 10.33 -26.31 -28.68
C PHE A 9 10.60 -26.37 -27.18
N VAL A 10 11.48 -27.26 -26.71
CA VAL A 10 11.89 -27.35 -25.30
C VAL A 10 12.75 -26.15 -24.89
N LEU A 11 13.63 -25.65 -25.76
CA LEU A 11 14.45 -24.46 -25.50
C LEU A 11 13.65 -23.14 -25.49
N LEU A 12 12.54 -23.08 -26.22
CA LEU A 12 11.65 -21.91 -26.22
C LEU A 12 10.75 -21.86 -24.98
N LEU A 13 10.45 -23.01 -24.37
CA LEU A 13 9.66 -23.14 -23.14
C LEU A 13 10.43 -22.77 -21.87
N THR A 14 11.77 -22.91 -21.85
CA THR A 14 12.61 -22.51 -20.71
C THR A 14 12.98 -21.02 -20.70
N ALA A 15 12.79 -20.30 -21.80
CA ALA A 15 13.12 -18.86 -21.91
C ALA A 15 12.02 -17.92 -21.37
N MET A 16 10.91 -18.44 -20.86
CA MET A 16 9.78 -17.63 -20.36
C MET A 16 9.79 -17.36 -18.85
N MET A 17 10.88 -17.69 -18.14
CA MET A 17 11.01 -17.43 -16.70
C MET A 17 11.98 -16.27 -16.43
N SER A 18 11.62 -15.07 -16.86
CA SER A 18 12.28 -13.84 -16.42
C SER A 18 11.23 -12.74 -16.35
N SER A 19 10.37 -12.83 -15.34
CA SER A 19 9.50 -11.72 -14.96
C SER A 19 9.02 -11.89 -13.53
N CYS A 20 9.69 -11.21 -12.60
CA CYS A 20 9.02 -10.38 -11.61
C CYS A 20 10.00 -9.26 -11.27
N GLY A 21 9.56 -8.01 -11.40
CA GLY A 21 10.41 -6.85 -11.11
C GLY A 21 11.01 -6.96 -9.71
N ASN A 22 12.30 -6.68 -9.62
CA ASN A 22 13.12 -6.77 -8.41
C ASN A 22 12.80 -5.63 -7.43
N ASN A 23 11.56 -5.51 -6.97
CA ASN A 23 11.28 -4.68 -5.80
C ASN A 23 11.23 -5.61 -4.60
N ASP A 24 12.24 -5.53 -3.74
CA ASP A 24 12.32 -6.30 -2.51
C ASP A 24 11.28 -5.72 -1.52
N VAL A 25 10.06 -6.29 -1.56
CA VAL A 25 8.96 -5.93 -0.66
C VAL A 25 9.34 -6.40 0.74
N ILE A 26 9.63 -5.45 1.64
CA ILE A 26 10.03 -5.77 3.01
C ILE A 26 8.83 -5.84 3.97
N PHE A 27 7.72 -5.20 3.61
CA PHE A 27 6.49 -5.18 4.38
C PHE A 27 5.32 -4.88 3.46
N ASP A 28 4.24 -5.64 3.52
CA ASP A 28 2.98 -5.38 2.81
C ASP A 28 1.83 -6.00 3.60
N GLU A 29 1.15 -5.18 4.38
CA GLU A 29 0.00 -5.62 5.16
C GLU A 29 -1.18 -4.67 4.98
N SER A 30 -2.38 -5.24 5.03
CA SER A 30 -3.64 -4.50 4.99
C SER A 30 -4.59 -5.07 6.03
N ILE A 31 -5.24 -4.16 6.75
CA ILE A 31 -6.26 -4.47 7.75
C ILE A 31 -7.63 -4.23 7.14
N ILE A 32 -8.52 -5.21 7.32
CA ILE A 32 -9.91 -5.13 6.89
C ILE A 32 -10.68 -4.23 7.87
N ILE A 33 -11.44 -3.29 7.32
CA ILE A 33 -12.41 -2.49 8.05
C ILE A 33 -13.74 -3.26 8.13
N PRO A 34 -14.23 -3.58 9.35
CA PRO A 34 -15.50 -4.27 9.53
C PRO A 34 -16.65 -3.54 8.85
N ASP A 35 -17.55 -4.31 8.22
CA ASP A 35 -18.78 -3.83 7.58
C ASP A 35 -18.59 -2.72 6.52
N ALA A 36 -17.35 -2.49 6.08
CA ALA A 36 -16.97 -1.37 5.23
C ALA A 36 -17.35 0.01 5.82
N SER A 37 -17.41 0.12 7.15
CA SER A 37 -17.75 1.35 7.86
C SER A 37 -16.65 1.68 8.88
N TRP A 38 -15.88 2.73 8.60
CA TRP A 38 -14.70 3.06 9.39
C TRP A 38 -15.02 4.09 10.48
N ASP A 39 -15.17 3.63 11.72
CA ASP A 39 -15.21 4.50 12.91
C ASP A 39 -13.85 5.19 13.12
N ASN A 40 -13.83 6.52 13.26
CA ASN A 40 -12.61 7.30 13.49
C ASN A 40 -11.81 6.92 14.75
N LYS A 41 -12.41 6.20 15.70
CA LYS A 41 -11.72 5.66 16.87
C LYS A 41 -10.98 4.36 16.57
N ASN A 42 -11.36 3.64 15.52
CA ASN A 42 -10.65 2.46 15.07
C ASN A 42 -9.41 2.90 14.29
N ARG A 43 -8.23 2.60 14.82
CA ARG A 43 -6.94 2.93 14.20
C ARG A 43 -6.19 1.65 13.86
N PRO A 44 -6.27 1.18 12.60
CA PRO A 44 -5.41 0.12 12.11
C PRO A 44 -3.95 0.42 12.41
N TYR A 45 -3.27 -0.55 13.03
CA TYR A 45 -1.90 -0.43 13.50
C TYR A 45 -0.99 -1.44 12.80
N PHE A 46 0.25 -1.06 12.56
CA PHE A 46 1.23 -1.89 11.85
C PHE A 46 2.60 -1.76 12.53
N ASP A 47 3.20 -2.91 12.84
CA ASP A 47 4.53 -2.99 13.42
C ASP A 47 5.54 -3.39 12.34
N VAL A 48 6.43 -2.47 12.00
CA VAL A 48 7.44 -2.68 10.95
C VAL A 48 8.83 -2.76 11.60
N ASN A 49 9.43 -3.94 11.56
CA ASN A 49 10.80 -4.13 12.04
C ASN A 49 11.81 -3.77 10.94
N VAL A 50 12.59 -2.71 11.17
CA VAL A 50 13.61 -2.23 10.23
C VAL A 50 15.00 -2.62 10.73
N GLU A 51 15.66 -3.52 10.01
CA GLU A 51 17.03 -3.95 10.31
C GLU A 51 18.10 -3.17 9.53
N ASP A 52 17.71 -2.58 8.39
CA ASP A 52 18.58 -1.82 7.49
C ASP A 52 18.15 -0.35 7.40
N SER A 53 18.85 0.53 8.12
CA SER A 53 18.66 1.99 8.06
C SER A 53 19.55 2.69 7.01
N LEU A 54 20.33 1.95 6.23
CA LEU A 54 21.22 2.52 5.22
C LEU A 54 20.55 2.61 3.86
N SER A 55 19.63 1.69 3.58
CA SER A 55 18.87 1.65 2.33
C SER A 55 17.74 2.68 2.28
N ASN A 56 17.32 2.99 1.06
CA ASN A 56 16.12 3.78 0.78
C ASN A 56 14.94 2.87 0.47
N TYR A 57 13.74 3.34 0.81
CA TYR A 57 12.51 2.61 0.70
C TYR A 57 11.44 3.46 0.02
N ALA A 58 10.65 2.83 -0.84
CA ALA A 58 9.39 3.38 -1.32
C ALA A 58 8.28 3.00 -0.34
N PHE A 59 7.62 4.01 0.22
CA PHE A 59 6.50 3.88 1.14
C PHE A 59 5.18 4.11 0.40
N TYR A 60 4.33 3.10 0.38
CA TYR A 60 3.00 3.13 -0.19
C TYR A 60 1.93 3.02 0.89
N LEU A 61 0.82 3.71 0.63
CA LEU A 61 -0.44 3.54 1.32
C LEU A 61 -1.41 2.79 0.40
N ASN A 62 -1.91 1.66 0.87
CA ASN A 62 -2.86 0.82 0.16
C ASN A 62 -4.27 1.11 0.69
N ILE A 63 -5.19 1.46 -0.19
CA ILE A 63 -6.60 1.73 0.15
C ILE A 63 -7.48 0.89 -0.75
N ARG A 64 -8.46 0.22 -0.15
CA ARG A 64 -9.53 -0.45 -0.89
C ARG A 64 -10.89 0.10 -0.45
N HIS A 65 -11.72 0.41 -1.42
CA HIS A 65 -13.04 0.97 -1.19
C HIS A 65 -14.07 0.43 -2.16
N LEU A 66 -15.34 0.54 -1.77
CA LEU A 66 -16.51 0.24 -2.58
C LEU A 66 -16.90 1.46 -3.42
N GLU A 67 -17.63 1.22 -4.51
CA GLU A 67 -18.18 2.28 -5.37
C GLU A 67 -19.22 3.17 -4.68
N ASN A 68 -19.78 2.75 -3.54
CA ASN A 68 -20.69 3.58 -2.74
C ASN A 68 -19.95 4.60 -1.85
N TYR A 69 -18.61 4.59 -1.83
CA TYR A 69 -17.84 5.67 -1.23
C TYR A 69 -18.19 7.00 -1.91
N ARG A 70 -18.52 8.02 -1.12
CA ARG A 70 -19.22 9.22 -1.63
C ARG A 70 -18.31 10.39 -2.00
N TYR A 71 -17.02 10.28 -1.73
CA TYR A 71 -16.08 11.40 -1.86
C TYR A 71 -15.04 11.11 -2.96
N SER A 72 -14.49 12.16 -3.56
CA SER A 72 -13.41 12.03 -4.54
C SER A 72 -12.04 11.91 -3.89
N ASN A 73 -11.94 12.32 -2.62
CA ASN A 73 -10.72 12.35 -1.84
C ASN A 73 -10.95 11.75 -0.45
N PHE A 74 -9.90 11.16 0.11
CA PHE A 74 -9.88 10.57 1.44
C PHE A 74 -8.71 11.14 2.23
N TYR A 75 -9.01 11.82 3.35
CA TYR A 75 -7.98 12.31 4.27
C TYR A 75 -7.73 11.32 5.39
N MET A 76 -6.47 11.15 5.75
CA MET A 76 -6.03 10.33 6.88
C MET A 76 -4.95 11.03 7.68
N PHE A 77 -4.89 10.69 8.94
CA PHE A 77 -3.78 10.98 9.82
C PHE A 77 -2.89 9.74 9.93
N LEU A 78 -1.59 9.91 9.68
CA LEU A 78 -0.58 8.89 9.90
C LEU A 78 0.21 9.26 11.16
N HIS A 79 0.06 8.44 12.19
CA HIS A 79 0.86 8.52 13.40
C HIS A 79 2.01 7.53 13.28
N THR A 80 3.25 7.98 13.50
CA THR A 80 4.42 7.10 13.48
C THR A 80 5.16 7.22 14.79
N THR A 81 5.30 6.12 15.53
CA THR A 81 6.18 6.02 16.69
C THR A 81 7.48 5.32 16.29
N PHE A 82 8.59 5.97 16.56
CA PHE A 82 9.94 5.53 16.22
C PHE A 82 10.48 4.56 17.28
N PRO A 83 11.51 3.76 16.99
CA PRO A 83 12.10 2.83 17.96
C PRO A 83 12.59 3.48 19.26
N ASN A 84 12.93 4.77 19.22
CA ASN A 84 13.36 5.55 20.38
C ASN A 84 12.21 6.22 21.15
N GLY A 85 10.95 5.99 20.74
CA GLY A 85 9.76 6.58 21.34
C GLY A 85 9.38 7.97 20.83
N ASN A 86 10.16 8.57 19.91
CA ASN A 86 9.74 9.81 19.26
C ASN A 86 8.51 9.56 18.37
N GLN A 87 7.68 10.59 18.19
CA GLN A 87 6.47 10.50 17.40
C GLN A 87 6.41 11.57 16.31
N THR A 88 5.88 11.20 15.14
CA THR A 88 5.46 12.13 14.10
C THR A 88 3.99 11.93 13.77
N HIS A 89 3.38 13.00 13.26
CA HIS A 89 1.98 13.02 12.85
C HIS A 89 1.86 13.76 11.54
N ASP A 90 1.43 13.06 10.50
CA ASP A 90 1.31 13.56 9.15
C ASP A 90 -0.14 13.51 8.68
N THR A 91 -0.53 14.46 7.83
CA THR A 91 -1.84 14.46 7.16
C THR A 91 -1.66 14.03 5.71
N ILE A 92 -2.39 13.01 5.30
CA ILE A 92 -2.32 12.44 3.95
C ILE A 92 -3.64 12.73 3.24
N GLU A 93 -3.55 13.22 2.01
CA GLU A 93 -4.67 13.31 1.09
C GLU A 93 -4.54 12.25 0.00
N CYS A 94 -5.56 11.41 -0.13
CA CYS A 94 -5.66 10.40 -1.18
C CYS A 94 -6.71 10.79 -2.19
N ILE A 95 -6.31 10.99 -3.45
CA ILE A 95 -7.25 11.25 -4.54
C ILE A 95 -7.78 9.92 -5.09
N LEU A 96 -9.03 9.59 -4.76
CA LEU A 96 -9.68 8.33 -5.12
C LEU A 96 -10.50 8.44 -6.41
N ALA A 97 -10.93 9.65 -6.82
CA ALA A 97 -11.61 9.88 -8.09
C ALA A 97 -11.05 11.09 -8.84
N TYR A 98 -11.07 11.01 -10.17
CA TYR A 98 -10.84 12.14 -11.06
C TYR A 98 -12.01 13.15 -11.00
N PRO A 99 -11.82 14.40 -11.46
CA PRO A 99 -12.89 15.40 -11.50
C PRO A 99 -14.13 15.00 -12.31
N ASP A 100 -14.01 14.05 -13.23
CA ASP A 100 -15.11 13.50 -14.03
C ASP A 100 -15.86 12.35 -13.32
N GLY A 101 -15.49 12.04 -12.08
CA GLY A 101 -16.11 11.00 -11.25
C GLY A 101 -15.58 9.59 -11.48
N ARG A 102 -14.64 9.37 -12.41
CA ARG A 102 -14.01 8.06 -12.58
C ARG A 102 -13.06 7.77 -11.42
N TRP A 103 -13.15 6.56 -10.87
CA TRP A 103 -12.22 6.11 -9.82
C TRP A 103 -10.77 6.01 -10.35
N THR A 104 -9.80 6.42 -9.54
CA THR A 104 -8.36 6.34 -9.84
C THR A 104 -7.83 4.92 -9.61
N GLY A 105 -8.44 4.20 -8.67
CA GLY A 105 -8.10 2.83 -8.32
C GLY A 105 -8.53 1.80 -9.38
N LYS A 106 -7.86 0.64 -9.36
CA LYS A 106 -8.16 -0.50 -10.23
C LYS A 106 -9.04 -1.51 -9.49
N GLY A 107 -9.86 -2.27 -10.20
CA GLY A 107 -10.62 -3.35 -9.60
C GLY A 107 -11.73 -3.86 -10.50
N SER A 108 -12.44 -4.87 -10.00
CA SER A 108 -13.57 -5.51 -10.68
C SER A 108 -14.84 -5.41 -9.84
N GLY A 109 -16.01 -5.36 -10.49
CA GLY A 109 -17.28 -5.19 -9.79
C GLY A 109 -17.31 -3.85 -9.03
N SER A 110 -17.82 -3.88 -7.80
CA SER A 110 -17.98 -2.71 -6.93
C SER A 110 -16.73 -2.32 -6.14
N MET A 111 -15.59 -3.00 -6.33
CA MET A 111 -14.38 -2.79 -5.51
C MET A 111 -13.31 -2.02 -6.27
N ARG A 112 -12.66 -1.04 -5.63
CA ARG A 112 -11.55 -0.26 -6.18
C ARG A 112 -10.39 -0.27 -5.21
N SER A 113 -9.20 -0.57 -5.72
CA SER A 113 -7.95 -0.61 -4.97
C SER A 113 -6.97 0.41 -5.53
N SER A 114 -6.37 1.19 -4.63
CA SER A 114 -5.36 2.19 -4.93
C SER A 114 -4.12 1.91 -4.09
N SER A 115 -2.95 1.96 -4.72
CA SER A 115 -1.65 1.95 -4.03
C SER A 115 -1.00 3.30 -4.30
N ILE A 116 -0.86 4.10 -3.26
CA ILE A 116 -0.51 5.51 -3.31
C ILE A 116 0.90 5.66 -2.76
N LEU A 117 1.84 6.06 -3.62
CA LEU A 117 3.21 6.34 -3.23
C LEU A 117 3.24 7.61 -2.36
N LEU A 118 3.63 7.48 -1.10
CA LEU A 118 3.79 8.61 -0.17
C LEU A 118 5.20 9.19 -0.22
N ASN A 119 6.22 8.33 -0.35
CA ASN A 119 7.63 8.71 -0.42
C ASN A 119 8.40 7.62 -1.18
N ASP A 120 9.12 7.96 -2.23
CA ASP A 120 9.94 7.02 -3.03
C ASP A 120 11.39 6.91 -2.56
N ASN A 121 11.79 7.67 -1.54
CA ASN A 121 13.15 7.74 -1.05
C ASN A 121 13.18 7.90 0.48
N LEU A 122 12.33 7.13 1.17
CA LEU A 122 12.27 7.12 2.62
C LEU A 122 13.50 6.40 3.17
N ARG A 123 14.20 7.05 4.10
CA ARG A 123 15.25 6.42 4.88
C ARG A 123 14.84 6.36 6.34
N PHE A 124 14.80 5.16 6.91
CA PHE A 124 14.56 4.99 8.33
C PHE A 124 15.79 5.47 9.12
N PRO A 125 15.66 6.45 10.02
CA PRO A 125 16.81 7.00 10.73
C PRO A 125 17.36 6.08 11.84
N LEU A 126 16.60 5.07 12.25
CA LEU A 126 16.95 4.14 13.34
C LEU A 126 16.66 2.71 12.91
N ASN A 127 17.40 1.76 13.47
CA ASN A 127 17.03 0.35 13.41
C ASN A 127 16.06 0.03 14.55
N GLY A 128 15.14 -0.91 14.31
CA GLY A 128 14.16 -1.41 15.28
C GLY A 128 12.72 -1.33 14.79
N THR A 129 11.79 -1.53 15.71
CA THR A 129 10.35 -1.53 15.40
C THR A 129 9.79 -0.11 15.34
N TYR A 130 9.18 0.21 14.21
CA TYR A 130 8.34 1.38 14.01
C TYR A 130 6.88 0.98 14.16
N HIS A 131 6.10 1.81 14.84
CA HIS A 131 4.65 1.63 14.98
C HIS A 131 3.93 2.66 14.13
N PHE A 132 3.15 2.21 13.16
CA PHE A 132 2.32 3.07 12.32
C PHE A 132 0.86 2.88 12.71
N GLU A 133 0.16 3.98 12.97
CA GLU A 133 -1.28 3.98 13.18
C GLU A 133 -1.94 4.90 12.16
N ILE A 134 -3.01 4.41 11.54
CA ILE A 134 -3.76 5.18 10.55
C ILE A 134 -5.13 5.51 11.13
N GLU A 135 -5.47 6.79 11.09
CA GLU A 135 -6.76 7.32 11.53
C GLU A 135 -7.46 8.00 10.36
N GLN A 136 -8.73 7.69 10.14
CA GLN A 136 -9.52 8.38 9.12
C GLN A 136 -9.81 9.82 9.59
N ALA A 137 -9.54 10.81 8.74
CA ALA A 137 -9.63 12.23 9.05
C ALA A 137 -10.78 12.92 8.28
N MET A 138 -11.86 12.19 8.01
CA MET A 138 -13.07 12.72 7.37
C MET A 138 -14.00 13.34 8.41
N ARG A 139 -15.05 14.03 7.94
CA ARG A 139 -16.00 14.73 8.82
C ARG A 139 -16.98 13.76 9.48
N GLU A 140 -17.26 12.65 8.81
CA GLU A 140 -18.15 11.59 9.28
C GLU A 140 -17.43 10.71 10.30
N PRO A 141 -17.99 10.53 11.52
CA PRO A 141 -17.39 9.63 12.51
C PRO A 141 -17.31 8.18 12.01
N GLU A 142 -18.34 7.73 11.30
CA GLU A 142 -18.40 6.44 10.61
C GLU A 142 -18.32 6.67 9.10
N LEU A 143 -17.19 6.31 8.51
CA LEU A 143 -16.94 6.52 7.09
C LEU A 143 -17.28 5.26 6.28
N GLU A 144 -18.43 5.31 5.63
CA GLU A 144 -18.93 4.25 4.76
C GLU A 144 -18.11 4.07 3.47
N GLY A 145 -17.93 2.82 3.06
CA GLY A 145 -17.37 2.42 1.78
C GLY A 145 -15.87 2.12 1.79
N ILE A 146 -15.14 2.35 2.89
CA ILE A 146 -13.74 1.91 2.99
C ILE A 146 -13.70 0.48 3.53
N THR A 147 -13.05 -0.42 2.81
CA THR A 147 -13.02 -1.86 3.17
C THR A 147 -11.68 -2.27 3.74
N ASP A 148 -10.58 -1.64 3.30
CA ASP A 148 -9.24 -2.01 3.73
C ASP A 148 -8.32 -0.79 3.70
N VAL A 149 -7.39 -0.77 4.65
CA VAL A 149 -6.25 0.14 4.67
C VAL A 149 -4.99 -0.66 4.97
N GLY A 150 -3.89 -0.32 4.31
CA GLY A 150 -2.63 -0.99 4.48
C GLY A 150 -1.45 -0.11 4.18
N ILE A 151 -0.28 -0.56 4.59
CA ILE A 151 0.99 0.07 4.27
C ILE A 151 1.90 -0.95 3.60
N ARG A 152 2.72 -0.46 2.68
CA ARG A 152 3.74 -1.28 2.02
C ARG A 152 5.04 -0.53 1.92
N PHE A 153 6.13 -1.23 2.20
CA PHE A 153 7.50 -0.74 2.03
C PHE A 153 8.24 -1.65 1.05
N GLU A 154 8.85 -1.03 0.05
CA GLU A 154 9.69 -1.70 -0.94
C GLU A 154 11.08 -1.10 -0.87
N LYS A 155 12.12 -1.93 -0.84
CA LYS A 155 13.50 -1.43 -0.96
C LYS A 155 13.71 -0.88 -2.37
N VAL A 156 14.32 0.29 -2.46
CA VAL A 156 14.67 0.91 -3.75
C VAL A 156 16.02 0.35 -4.18
N GLU A 157 16.04 -0.43 -5.27
CA GLU A 157 17.31 -0.81 -5.92
C GLU A 157 17.91 0.42 -6.61
N ASN A 158 19.18 0.70 -6.30
CA ASN A 158 19.99 1.72 -7.00
C ASN A 158 20.66 1.13 -8.24
#